data_AF-A0A6S7DBY6-F1
#
_entry.id   AF-A0A6S7DBY6-F1
#
_cell.length_a   1.000
_cell.length_b   1.000
_cell.length_c   1.000
_cell.angle_alpha   90.00
_cell.angle_beta   90.00
_cell.angle_gamma   90.00
#
_symmetry.space_group_name_H-M   'P 1'
#
loop_
_entity.id
_entity.type
_entity.pdbx_description
1 polymer ?
#
loop_
_entity_poly.entity_id
_entity_poly.type
_entity_poly.pdbx_seq_one_letter_code
_entity_poly.pdbx_strand_id
1 'polypeptide(L)' 'MRVLFILILLANLGVYALGQGWLGVRPEDEGRDPRRFNQELNPGAVTLVPRTAPPRATP' A
#
# COMPACT_ATOMS: atom_id res chain seq x y z
N MET A 1 15.17 16.20 -35.67
CA MET A 1 14.55 14.99 -35.07
C MET A 1 14.93 14.77 -33.61
N ARG A 2 16.22 14.66 -33.27
CA ARG A 2 16.68 14.37 -31.89
C ARG A 2 16.24 15.41 -30.85
N VAL A 3 16.25 16.70 -31.22
CA VAL A 3 15.85 17.80 -30.32
C VAL A 3 14.36 17.72 -29.96
N LEU A 4 13.50 17.49 -30.96
CA LEU A 4 12.05 17.39 -30.75
C LEU A 4 11.71 16.19 -29.83
N PHE A 5 12.41 15.07 -30.02
CA PHE A 5 12.30 13.91 -29.15
C PHE A 5 12.67 14.23 -27.69
N ILE A 6 13.79 14.92 -27.47
CA ILE A 6 14.24 15.30 -26.11
C ILE A 6 13.25 16.26 -25.44
N LEU A 7 12.69 17.22 -26.17
CA LEU A 7 11.69 18.15 -25.63
C LEU A 7 10.42 17.43 -25.18
N ILE A 8 9.90 16.51 -26.01
CA ILE A 8 8.71 15.72 -25.68
C ILE A 8 8.98 14.80 -24.49
N LEU A 9 10.17 14.20 -24.42
CA LEU A 9 10.60 13.35 -23.31
C LEU A 9 10.63 14.15 -22.00
N LEU A 10 11.25 15.33 -21.99
CA LEU A 10 11.33 16.19 -20.81
C LEU A 10 9.97 16.71 -20.37
N ALA A 11 9.10 17.08 -21.31
CA ALA A 11 7.73 17.51 -21.00
C ALA A 11 6.93 16.38 -20.33
N ASN A 12 7.01 15.16 -20.86
CA ASN A 12 6.34 14.00 -20.26
C ASN A 12 6.90 13.68 -18.86
N LEU A 13 8.22 13.71 -18.70
CA LEU A 13 8.86 13.48 -17.41
C LEU A 13 8.46 14.53 -16.37
N GLY A 14 8.33 15.80 -16.78
CA GLY A 14 7.85 16.88 -15.92
C GLY A 14 6.39 16.68 -15.51
N VAL A 15 5.49 16.36 -16.45
CA VAL A 15 4.07 16.07 -16.15
C VAL A 15 3.93 14.87 -15.22
N TYR A 16 4.70 13.80 -15.47
CA TYR A 16 4.75 12.62 -14.64
C TYR A 16 5.22 12.93 -13.21
N ALA A 17 6.29 13.72 -13.07
CA ALA A 17 6.82 14.13 -11.77
C ALA A 17 5.83 15.00 -10.97
N LEU A 18 5.11 15.89 -11.65
CA LEU A 18 4.07 16.75 -11.05
C LEU A 18 2.81 15.98 -10.67
N GLY A 19 2.38 15.03 -11.50
CA GLY A 19 1.13 14.29 -11.29
C GLY A 19 1.24 13.08 -10.37
N GLN A 20 2.41 12.44 -10.32
CA GLN A 20 2.63 11.20 -9.57
C GLN A 20 3.51 11.38 -8.33
N GLY A 21 3.93 12.62 -8.04
CA GLY A 21 4.50 12.94 -6.75
C GLY A 21 6.00 12.61 -6.61
N TRP A 22 6.84 13.05 -7.55
CA TRP A 22 8.28 13.12 -7.24
C TRP A 22 8.57 14.20 -6.15
N LEU A 23 7.63 15.15 -5.97
CA LEU A 23 7.62 16.24 -4.98
C LEU A 23 6.33 16.31 -4.13
N GLY A 24 5.41 15.35 -4.24
CA GLY A 24 4.08 15.41 -3.64
C GLY A 24 3.59 14.05 -3.16
N VAL A 25 2.67 14.07 -2.18
CA VAL A 25 2.07 12.91 -1.51
C VAL A 25 1.71 11.83 -2.54
N ARG A 26 2.20 10.61 -2.32
CA ARG A 26 1.93 9.49 -3.22
C ARG A 26 0.42 9.19 -3.14
N PRO A 27 -0.29 8.98 -4.26
CA PRO A 27 -1.72 8.64 -4.23
C PRO A 27 -2.02 7.35 -3.45
N GLU A 28 -1.01 6.50 -3.23
CA GLU A 28 -1.08 5.32 -2.35
C GLU A 28 -1.18 5.65 -0.85
N ASP A 29 -0.87 6.88 -0.45
CA ASP A 29 -1.08 7.41 0.91
C ASP A 29 -2.49 8.04 1.08
N GLU A 30 -3.25 8.23 -0.01
CA GLU A 30 -4.57 8.89 -0.05
C GLU A 30 -5.72 8.00 0.50
N GLY A 31 -5.39 7.14 1.46
CA GLY A 31 -6.29 6.18 2.10
C GLY A 31 -5.56 5.29 3.11
N ARG A 32 -4.23 5.21 3.03
CA ARG A 32 -3.37 4.61 4.05
C ARG A 32 -3.10 5.65 5.13
N ASP A 33 -4.09 5.90 5.99
CA ASP A 33 -3.91 6.74 7.17
C ASP A 33 -3.06 5.95 8.21
N PRO A 34 -1.76 6.27 8.42
CA PRO A 34 -0.92 5.52 9.34
C PRO A 34 -1.44 5.60 10.78
N ARG A 35 -2.29 6.58 11.09
CA ARG A 35 -2.97 6.70 12.40
C ARG A 35 -4.12 5.70 12.56
N ARG A 36 -4.76 5.29 11.46
CA ARG A 36 -5.79 4.23 11.46
C ARG A 36 -5.21 2.82 11.36
N PHE A 37 -3.93 2.69 11.00
CA PHE A 37 -3.24 1.39 11.01
C PHE A 37 -3.16 0.80 12.42
N ASN A 38 -3.07 1.64 13.46
CA ASN A 38 -3.15 1.22 14.86
C ASN A 38 -4.58 1.08 15.41
N GLN A 39 -5.59 1.35 14.58
CA GLN A 39 -6.98 1.25 14.99
C GLN A 39 -7.47 -0.15 14.61
N GLU A 40 -7.64 -1.03 15.60
CA GLU A 40 -8.23 -2.35 15.38
C GLU A 40 -9.67 -2.18 14.86
N LEU A 41 -9.84 -2.24 13.54
CA LEU A 41 -11.16 -2.34 12.93
C LEU A 41 -11.70 -3.74 13.18
N ASN A 42 -12.57 -3.85 14.19
CA ASN A 42 -13.36 -5.03 14.53
C ASN A 42 -12.59 -6.18 15.20
N PRO A 43 -12.10 -5.99 16.45
CA PRO A 43 -11.47 -7.07 17.23
C PRO A 43 -12.43 -8.24 17.49
N GLY A 44 -13.75 -8.02 17.42
CA GLY A 44 -14.77 -9.06 17.61
C GLY A 44 -15.01 -9.98 16.41
N ALA A 45 -14.47 -9.68 15.22
CA ALA A 45 -14.56 -10.58 14.06
C ALA A 45 -13.53 -11.72 14.11
N VAL A 46 -12.51 -11.61 14.97
CA VAL A 46 -11.46 -12.62 15.10
C VAL A 46 -11.88 -13.63 16.16
N THR A 47 -12.79 -14.54 15.79
CA THR A 47 -13.10 -15.70 16.62
C THR A 47 -11.98 -16.73 16.42
N LEU A 48 -11.02 -16.75 17.35
CA LEU A 48 -10.03 -17.82 17.42
C LEU A 48 -10.77 -19.12 17.77
N VAL A 49 -11.01 -19.97 16.76
CA VAL A 49 -11.52 -21.32 17.00
C VAL A 49 -10.46 -22.07 17.82
N PRO A 50 -10.80 -22.56 19.03
CA PRO A 50 -9.86 -23.33 19.82
C PRO A 50 -9.42 -24.55 18.99
N ARG A 51 -8.12 -24.65 18.71
CA ARG A 51 -7.55 -25.87 18.16
C ARG A 51 -7.70 -26.95 19.23
N THR A 52 -8.71 -27.81 19.09
CA THR A 52 -8.82 -29.04 19.87
C THR A 52 -7.52 -29.82 19.70
N ALA A 53 -6.76 -29.94 20.78
CA ALA A 53 -5.54 -30.74 20.77
C ALA A 53 -5.93 -32.20 20.42
N PRO A 54 -5.25 -32.85 19.46
CA PRO A 54 -5.50 -34.27 19.20
C PRO A 54 -5.20 -35.07 20.47
N PRO A 55 -6.00 -36.11 20.80
CA PRO A 55 -5.78 -36.90 21.99
C PRO A 55 -4.37 -37.48 21.95
N ARG A 56 -3.59 -37.26 23.02
CA ARG A 56 -2.31 -37.95 23.22
C ARG A 56 -2.58 -39.45 23.14
N ALA A 57 -2.04 -40.11 22.13
CA ALA A 57 -1.88 -41.55 22.16
C ALA A 57 -0.95 -41.87 23.34
N THR A 58 -1.52 -42.45 24.39
CA THR A 58 -0.76 -43.07 25.48
C THR A 58 -0.03 -44.30 24.93
N PRO A 59 1.23 -44.53 25.32
CA PRO A 59 2.01 -45.70 24.89
C PRO A 59 1.44 -47.02 25.42
#